data_AF-A0A1I6DMG0-F1
#
_entry.id   AF-A0A1I6DMG0-F1
#
_cell.length_a   1.000
_cell.length_b   1.000
_cell.length_c   1.000
_cell.angle_alpha   90.00
_cell.angle_beta   90.00
_cell.angle_gamma   90.00
#
_symmetry.space_group_name_H-M   'P 1'
#
loop_
_entity.id
_entity.type
_entity.pdbx_description
1 polymer ?
#
loop_
_entity_poly.entity_id
_entity_poly.type
_entity_poly.pdbx_seq_one_letter_code
_entity_poly.pdbx_strand_id
1 'polypeptide(L)'
;MNFVYFKVEYPRNEGSLSSPLYLNDVVLLRDGDIVAELGDLKITHLPYCIYRSVPTGFRKIEYRLQTHSVRRITLSCGYLKSGEYIVNTPQGEEVLIWNALSGLWTRHGDDKMRIDGYKFVENHYTIIRPHRRRSESLNAG
;
A
#
# COMPACT_ATOMS: atom_id res chain seq x y z
N MET A 1 2.48 7.62 16.13
CA MET A 1 2.64 7.78 14.67
C MET A 1 1.88 6.66 14.01
N ASN A 2 1.15 6.95 12.93
CA ASN A 2 0.46 5.92 12.15
C ASN A 2 1.16 5.77 10.80
N PHE A 3 0.91 4.68 10.09
CA PHE A 3 1.27 4.54 8.69
C PHE A 3 0.02 4.46 7.84
N VAL A 4 0.05 5.13 6.69
CA VAL A 4 -1.02 5.12 5.71
C VAL A 4 -0.46 4.72 4.35
N TYR A 5 -1.26 4.00 3.57
CA TYR A 5 -0.91 3.64 2.21
C TYR A 5 -1.78 4.41 1.20
N PHE A 6 -1.24 4.57 0.00
CA PHE A 6 -1.94 4.96 -1.22
C PHE A 6 -1.64 3.94 -2.31
N LYS A 7 -2.69 3.44 -2.95
CA LYS A 7 -2.61 2.32 -3.88
C LYS A 7 -3.36 2.63 -5.17
N VAL A 8 -2.76 2.25 -6.29
CA VAL A 8 -3.28 2.43 -7.64
C VAL A 8 -3.34 1.07 -8.35
N GLU A 9 -4.50 0.72 -8.89
CA GLU A 9 -4.76 -0.58 -9.52
C GLU A 9 -5.56 -0.43 -10.81
N TYR A 10 -5.49 -1.44 -11.68
CA TYR A 10 -6.45 -1.57 -12.78
C TYR A 10 -7.83 -1.98 -12.25
N PRO A 11 -8.92 -1.51 -12.87
CA PRO A 11 -10.18 -2.25 -12.84
C PRO A 11 -9.90 -3.59 -13.52
N ARG A 12 -10.02 -4.70 -12.78
CA ARG A 12 -9.78 -6.10 -13.19
C ARG A 12 -9.54 -6.36 -14.71
N ASN A 13 -8.48 -7.11 -15.01
CA ASN A 13 -8.15 -7.73 -16.32
C ASN A 13 -7.55 -6.85 -17.42
N GLU A 14 -7.03 -5.66 -17.13
CA GLU A 14 -6.21 -4.93 -18.10
C GLU A 14 -4.72 -5.19 -17.89
N GLY A 15 -4.03 -5.54 -18.98
CA GLY A 15 -2.61 -5.88 -19.01
C GLY A 15 -1.68 -4.68 -18.79
N SER A 16 -0.38 -4.96 -18.85
CA SER A 16 0.72 -4.01 -18.60
C SER A 16 0.51 -2.60 -19.18
N LEU A 17 1.02 -1.59 -18.48
CA LEU A 17 0.98 -0.19 -18.93
C LEU A 17 1.73 -0.03 -20.27
N SER A 18 1.02 0.39 -21.32
CA SER A 18 1.64 0.83 -22.58
C SER A 18 2.40 2.16 -22.47
N SER A 19 2.11 2.96 -21.45
CA SER A 19 2.80 4.21 -21.14
C SER A 19 2.68 4.51 -19.63
N PRO A 20 3.63 5.25 -19.03
CA PRO A 20 3.52 5.64 -17.62
C PRO A 20 2.23 6.41 -17.34
N LEU A 21 1.67 6.20 -16.15
CA LEU A 21 0.56 6.97 -15.59
C LEU A 21 1.12 8.09 -14.73
N TYR A 22 0.65 9.32 -14.94
CA TYR A 22 1.02 10.48 -14.14
C TYR A 22 -0.16 10.92 -13.28
N LEU A 23 0.05 10.99 -11.97
CA LEU A 23 -0.88 11.58 -11.01
C LEU A 23 -0.19 12.80 -10.40
N ASN A 24 -0.81 13.97 -10.47
CA ASN A 24 -0.21 15.21 -10.01
C ASN A 24 -0.82 15.65 -8.67
N ASP A 25 -0.04 16.32 -7.84
CA ASP A 25 -0.48 16.89 -6.55
C ASP A 25 -1.24 15.88 -5.67
N VAL A 26 -0.69 14.65 -5.53
CA VAL A 26 -1.34 13.61 -4.73
C VAL A 26 -1.14 13.92 -3.24
N VAL A 27 -2.23 14.15 -2.53
CA VAL A 27 -2.24 14.39 -1.08
C VAL A 27 -3.17 13.42 -0.37
N LEU A 28 -2.79 13.03 0.85
CA LEU A 28 -3.61 12.25 1.76
C LEU A 28 -4.18 13.16 2.84
N LEU A 29 -5.49 13.02 3.06
CA LEU A 29 -6.27 13.86 3.95
C LEU A 29 -6.82 13.04 5.13
N ARG A 30 -7.01 13.70 6.26
CA ARG A 30 -7.79 13.20 7.40
C ARG A 30 -8.59 14.36 7.96
N ASP A 31 -9.92 14.21 7.99
CA ASP A 31 -10.86 15.27 8.39
C ASP A 31 -10.67 16.59 7.59
N GLY A 32 -10.27 16.47 6.32
CA GLY A 32 -9.98 17.63 5.46
C GLY A 32 -8.55 18.19 5.60
N ASP A 33 -7.83 17.84 6.66
CA ASP A 33 -6.45 18.26 6.87
C ASP A 33 -5.45 17.39 6.10
N ILE A 34 -4.41 17.99 5.53
CA ILE A 34 -3.32 17.27 4.88
C ILE A 34 -2.49 16.54 5.94
N VAL A 35 -2.41 15.22 5.82
CA VAL A 35 -1.58 14.37 6.69
C VAL A 35 -0.34 13.82 6.00
N ALA A 36 -0.34 13.78 4.65
CA ALA A 36 0.85 13.48 3.86
C ALA A 36 0.73 14.08 2.46
N GLU A 37 1.82 14.65 1.98
CA GLU A 37 1.99 15.04 0.58
C GLU A 37 2.83 13.96 -0.12
N LEU A 38 2.25 13.31 -1.13
CA LEU A 38 2.96 12.35 -1.98
C LEU A 38 3.56 13.03 -3.22
N GLY A 39 3.05 14.21 -3.57
CA GLY A 39 3.51 15.01 -4.71
C GLY A 39 3.11 14.39 -6.05
N ASP A 40 3.90 14.69 -7.08
CA ASP A 40 3.70 14.15 -8.41
C ASP A 40 4.23 12.71 -8.49
N LEU A 41 3.37 11.77 -8.88
CA LEU A 41 3.67 10.36 -9.00
C LEU A 41 3.74 9.95 -10.46
N LYS A 42 4.93 9.50 -10.89
CA LYS A 42 5.14 8.79 -12.16
C LYS A 42 5.07 7.28 -11.91
N ILE A 43 3.97 6.67 -12.30
CA ILE A 43 3.71 5.24 -12.11
C ILE A 43 4.03 4.50 -13.41
N THR A 44 5.05 3.65 -13.34
CA THR A 44 5.54 2.86 -14.49
C THR A 44 5.03 1.42 -14.49
N HIS A 45 4.51 0.95 -13.35
CA HIS A 45 4.00 -0.40 -13.18
C HIS A 45 2.72 -0.37 -12.37
N LEU A 46 1.76 -1.23 -12.72
CA LEU A 46 0.57 -1.47 -11.93
C LEU A 46 0.50 -2.96 -11.55
N PRO A 47 -0.01 -3.28 -10.34
CA PRO A 47 -0.47 -2.32 -9.34
C PRO A 47 0.70 -1.58 -8.65
N TYR A 48 0.41 -0.41 -8.08
CA TYR A 48 1.38 0.45 -7.40
C TYR A 48 0.92 0.72 -5.97
N CYS A 49 1.84 0.68 -5.00
CA CYS A 49 1.52 0.94 -3.60
C CYS A 49 2.67 1.69 -2.93
N ILE A 50 2.37 2.84 -2.33
CA ILE A 50 3.30 3.63 -1.51
C ILE A 50 2.70 3.84 -0.13
N TYR A 51 3.54 3.99 0.89
CA TYR A 51 3.08 4.35 2.23
C TYR A 51 3.96 5.42 2.89
N ARG A 52 3.37 6.09 3.88
CA ARG A 52 3.99 7.19 4.64
C ARG A 52 3.63 7.11 6.11
N SER A 53 4.56 7.55 6.95
CA SER A 53 4.25 7.85 8.34
C SER A 53 3.46 9.16 8.41
N VAL A 54 2.48 9.22 9.30
CA VAL A 54 1.62 10.39 9.53
C VAL A 54 1.37 10.58 11.02
N PRO A 55 0.99 11.80 11.46
CA PRO A 55 0.57 12.03 12.84
C PRO A 55 -0.54 11.05 13.26
N THR A 56 -0.52 10.63 14.53
CA THR A 56 -1.55 9.71 15.06
C THR A 56 -2.95 10.27 14.88
N GLY A 57 -3.92 9.41 14.56
CA GLY A 57 -5.34 9.74 14.49
C GLY A 57 -6.17 8.53 14.06
N PHE A 58 -7.49 8.64 14.11
CA PHE A 58 -8.39 7.48 13.98
C PHE A 58 -9.46 7.63 12.90
N ARG A 59 -9.53 8.81 12.29
CA ARG A 59 -10.49 9.12 11.23
C ARG A 59 -10.01 8.60 9.89
N LYS A 60 -10.96 8.36 8.99
CA LYS A 60 -10.71 7.78 7.66
C LYS A 60 -9.66 8.61 6.91
N ILE A 61 -8.80 7.92 6.18
CA ILE A 61 -7.88 8.55 5.24
C ILE A 61 -8.58 8.70 3.90
N GLU A 62 -8.47 9.89 3.33
CA GLU A 62 -8.98 10.24 2.01
C GLU A 62 -7.83 10.71 1.13
N TYR A 63 -8.06 10.87 -0.16
CA TYR A 63 -7.07 11.40 -1.09
C TYR A 63 -7.66 12.51 -1.95
N ARG A 64 -6.80 13.45 -2.35
CA ARG A 64 -7.07 14.43 -3.40
C ARG A 64 -5.90 14.41 -4.36
N LEU A 65 -6.18 14.56 -5.65
CA LEU A 65 -5.16 14.63 -6.70
C LEU A 65 -5.71 15.38 -7.91
N GLN A 66 -4.80 15.78 -8.78
CA GLN A 66 -5.08 16.24 -10.13
C GLN A 66 -4.72 15.14 -11.12
N THR A 67 -5.64 14.79 -12.02
CA THR A 67 -5.38 13.81 -13.08
C THR A 67 -5.88 14.34 -14.41
N HIS A 68 -4.99 14.30 -15.41
CA HIS A 68 -5.34 14.49 -16.82
C HIS A 68 -5.48 13.14 -17.54
N SER A 69 -5.31 12.03 -16.82
CA SER A 69 -5.40 10.69 -17.40
C SER A 69 -6.85 10.30 -17.63
N VAL A 70 -7.18 9.97 -18.88
CA VAL A 70 -8.45 9.35 -19.28
C VAL A 70 -8.51 7.85 -18.96
N ARG A 71 -7.44 7.26 -18.40
CA ARG A 71 -7.41 5.82 -18.11
C ARG A 71 -8.26 5.50 -16.88
N ARG A 72 -9.05 4.42 -16.98
CA ARG A 72 -9.82 3.91 -15.87
C ARG A 72 -8.87 3.23 -14.87
N ILE A 73 -8.72 3.82 -13.69
CA ILE A 73 -7.90 3.29 -12.59
C ILE A 73 -8.72 3.25 -11.31
N THR A 74 -8.36 2.34 -10.41
CA THR A 74 -8.90 2.28 -9.05
C THR A 74 -7.87 2.84 -8.09
N LEU A 75 -8.29 3.79 -7.25
CA LEU A 75 -7.46 4.42 -6.25
C LEU A 75 -8.00 4.12 -4.86
N SER A 76 -7.11 3.74 -3.94
CA SER A 76 -7.48 3.49 -2.55
C SER A 76 -6.39 3.96 -1.58
N CYS A 77 -6.80 4.32 -0.38
CA CYS A 77 -5.90 4.67 0.70
C CYS A 77 -6.47 4.20 2.05
N GLY A 78 -5.60 4.09 3.05
CA GLY A 78 -6.04 3.71 4.39
C GLY A 78 -4.88 3.53 5.35
N TYR A 79 -5.22 3.24 6.61
CA TYR A 79 -4.21 2.89 7.60
C TYR A 79 -3.60 1.52 7.33
N LEU A 80 -2.28 1.44 7.46
CA LEU A 80 -1.52 0.20 7.41
C LEU A 80 -1.19 -0.25 8.84
N LYS A 81 -1.99 -1.19 9.35
CA LYS A 81 -1.87 -1.73 10.72
C LYS A 81 -0.83 -2.84 10.78
N SER A 82 -0.12 -3.00 11.89
CA SER A 82 0.77 -4.15 12.08
C SER A 82 0.06 -5.47 11.83
N GLY A 83 0.74 -6.43 11.21
CA GLY A 83 0.19 -7.75 10.92
C GLY A 83 0.70 -8.34 9.63
N GLU A 84 0.15 -9.50 9.27
CA GLU A 84 0.49 -10.21 8.04
C GLU A 84 -0.37 -9.73 6.87
N TYR A 85 0.25 -9.58 5.71
CA TYR A 85 -0.41 -9.19 4.47
C TYR A 85 0.03 -10.12 3.35
N ILE A 86 -0.91 -10.40 2.45
CA ILE A 86 -0.57 -10.95 1.15
C ILE A 86 -0.11 -9.79 0.28
N VAL A 87 1.11 -9.91 -0.22
CA VAL A 87 1.81 -8.92 -1.03
C VAL A 87 2.11 -9.54 -2.38
N ASN A 88 1.73 -8.86 -3.45
CA ASN A 88 2.17 -9.21 -4.80
C ASN A 88 3.62 -8.78 -4.98
N THR A 89 4.50 -9.71 -5.34
CA THR A 89 5.89 -9.45 -5.73
C THR A 89 6.09 -9.82 -7.20
N PRO A 90 7.18 -9.40 -7.85
CA PRO A 90 7.52 -9.87 -9.19
C PRO A 90 7.69 -11.40 -9.29
N GLN A 91 7.90 -12.10 -8.16
CA GLN A 91 8.05 -13.55 -8.09
C GLN A 91 6.73 -14.29 -7.77
N GLY A 92 5.66 -13.56 -7.42
CA GLY A 92 4.36 -14.11 -7.08
C GLY A 92 3.77 -13.50 -5.80
N GLU A 93 2.66 -14.07 -5.31
CA GLU A 93 2.09 -13.66 -4.04
C GLU A 93 2.89 -14.21 -2.86
N GLU A 94 3.27 -13.36 -1.92
CA GLU A 94 3.98 -13.73 -0.69
C GLU A 94 3.27 -13.19 0.55
N VAL A 95 3.49 -13.83 1.69
CA VAL A 95 3.06 -13.30 2.99
C VAL A 95 4.21 -12.54 3.62
N LEU A 96 4.03 -11.23 3.81
CA LEU A 96 4.96 -10.36 4.53
C LEU A 96 4.31 -9.83 5.80
N ILE A 97 5.13 -9.61 6.82
CA ILE A 97 4.73 -9.05 8.12
C ILE A 97 5.08 -7.57 8.11
N TRP A 98 4.07 -6.72 8.30
CA TRP A 98 4.27 -5.30 8.53
C TRP A 98 4.34 -5.00 10.02
N ASN A 99 5.33 -4.19 10.43
CA ASN A 99 5.39 -3.63 11.77
C ASN A 99 5.23 -2.11 11.72
N ALA A 100 4.09 -1.61 12.16
CA ALA A 100 3.77 -0.18 12.18
C ALA A 100 4.56 0.62 13.23
N LEU A 101 5.24 -0.04 14.18
CA LEU A 101 6.13 0.63 15.12
C LEU A 101 7.47 0.97 14.47
N SER A 102 8.03 0.05 13.68
CA SER A 102 9.32 0.24 13.01
C SER A 102 9.22 0.82 11.61
N GLY A 103 8.06 0.69 10.95
CA GLY A 103 7.89 1.09 9.57
C GLY A 103 8.52 0.11 8.56
N LEU A 104 8.72 -1.14 8.96
CA LEU A 104 9.43 -2.16 8.18
C LEU A 104 8.55 -3.37 7.88
N TRP A 105 8.75 -3.93 6.69
CA TRP A 105 8.28 -5.26 6.32
C TRP A 105 9.36 -6.30 6.57
N THR A 106 8.94 -7.48 7.00
CA THR A 106 9.78 -8.68 7.09
C THR A 106 9.09 -9.87 6.43
N ARG A 107 9.85 -10.91 6.11
CA ARG A 107 9.31 -12.19 5.65
C ARG A 107 9.25 -13.16 6.84
N HIS A 108 8.18 -13.96 6.92
CA HIS A 108 8.04 -14.95 7.99
C HIS A 108 9.21 -15.96 7.94
N GLY A 109 9.92 -16.11 9.06
CA GLY A 109 11.08 -17.01 9.16
C GLY A 109 12.38 -16.45 8.58
N ASP A 110 12.40 -15.19 8.13
CA ASP A 110 13.61 -14.50 7.67
C ASP A 110 13.70 -13.09 8.28
N ASP A 111 14.27 -13.03 9.49
CA ASP A 111 14.47 -11.78 10.22
C ASP A 111 15.54 -10.86 9.61
N LYS A 112 16.31 -11.35 8.64
CA LYS A 112 17.34 -10.59 7.93
C LYS A 112 16.74 -9.74 6.82
N MET A 113 15.67 -10.21 6.19
CA MET A 113 14.91 -9.43 5.22
C MET A 113 14.11 -8.35 5.94
N ARG A 114 14.56 -7.10 5.81
CA ARG A 114 13.87 -5.90 6.32
C ARG A 114 13.81 -4.87 5.22
N ILE A 115 12.61 -4.53 4.76
CA ILE A 115 12.41 -3.51 3.73
C ILE A 115 11.53 -2.38 4.25
N ASP A 116 11.93 -1.15 3.96
CA ASP A 116 11.16 0.05 4.23
C ASP A 116 10.28 0.41 3.03
N GLY A 117 9.61 1.56 3.09
CA GLY A 117 8.67 1.97 2.05
C GLY A 117 9.31 2.32 0.73
N TYR A 118 10.56 2.74 0.76
CA TYR A 118 11.31 3.03 -0.46
C TYR A 118 11.62 1.74 -1.20
N LYS A 119 12.22 0.75 -0.51
CA LYS A 119 12.52 -0.56 -1.08
C LYS A 119 11.26 -1.33 -1.50
N PHE A 120 10.16 -1.18 -0.77
CA PHE A 120 8.88 -1.80 -1.13
C PHE A 120 8.40 -1.31 -2.51
N VAL A 121 8.50 -0.01 -2.78
CA VAL A 121 8.14 0.59 -4.08
C VAL A 121 9.15 0.19 -5.17
N GLU A 122 10.45 0.26 -4.88
CA GLU A 122 11.51 -0.14 -5.84
C GLU A 122 11.39 -1.60 -6.28
N ASN A 123 11.06 -2.49 -5.35
CA ASN A 123 10.85 -3.90 -5.66
C ASN A 123 9.52 -4.20 -6.35
N HIS A 124 8.72 -3.16 -6.65
CA HIS A 124 7.38 -3.28 -7.25
C HIS A 124 6.40 -4.12 -6.42
N TYR A 125 6.53 -4.05 -5.09
CA TYR A 125 5.64 -4.79 -4.20
C TYR A 125 4.31 -4.04 -4.06
N THR A 126 3.22 -4.81 -3.90
CA THR A 126 1.89 -4.23 -3.68
C THR A 126 1.11 -5.03 -2.66
N ILE A 127 0.49 -4.33 -1.71
CA ILE A 127 -0.41 -4.93 -0.72
C ILE A 127 -1.70 -5.37 -1.42
N ILE A 128 -1.99 -6.67 -1.43
CA ILE A 128 -3.27 -7.20 -1.93
C ILE A 128 -4.32 -7.09 -0.84
N ARG A 129 -4.08 -7.71 0.32
CA ARG A 129 -5.02 -7.77 1.44
C ARG A 129 -4.35 -8.21 2.74
N PRO A 130 -4.94 -7.95 3.91
CA PRO A 130 -4.54 -8.62 5.14
C PRO A 130 -4.58 -10.15 4.99
N HIS A 131 -3.54 -10.82 5.47
CA HIS A 131 -3.51 -12.27 5.58
C HIS A 131 -4.28 -12.66 6.84
N ARG A 132 -5.58 -12.95 6.68
CA ARG A 132 -6.36 -13.54 7.75
C ARG A 132 -5.95 -15.00 7.87
N ARG A 133 -5.12 -15.35 8.86
CA ARG A 133 -5.06 -16.74 9.31
C ARG A 133 -6.48 -17.14 9.71
N ARG A 134 -7.00 -18.26 9.18
CA ARG A 134 -8.21 -18.86 9.74
C ARG A 134 -7.94 -18.97 11.24
N SER A 135 -8.76 -18.31 12.05
CA SER A 135 -8.82 -18.64 13.46
C SER A 135 -9.20 -20.11 13.52
N GLU A 136 -8.23 -20.99 13.76
CA GLU A 136 -8.49 -22.27 14.37
C GLU A 136 -9.09 -21.93 15.73
N SER A 137 -10.41 -21.80 15.76
CA SER A 137 -11.17 -21.93 16.97
C SER A 137 -10.80 -23.28 17.56
N LEU A 138 -10.02 -23.23 18.63
CA LEU A 138 -9.83 -24.30 19.60
C LEU A 138 -11.21 -24.85 19.96
N ASN A 139 -11.66 -25.88 19.24
CA ASN A 139 -12.64 -26.82 19.76
C ASN A 139 -11.85 -27.80 20.63
N ALA A 140 -11.47 -27.34 21.83
CA ALA A 140 -11.29 -28.23 22.95
C ALA A 140 -12.71 -28.47 23.51
N GLY A 141 -13.30 -29.59 23.09
CA GLY A 141 -14.51 -30.18 23.65
C GLY A 141 -14.24 -31.65 23.92
#